data_AF-A0A0Q5N3X9-F1
#
_entry.id   AF-A0A0Q5N3X9-F1
#
_cell.length_a   1.000
_cell.length_b   1.000
_cell.length_c   1.000
_cell.angle_alpha   90.00
_cell.angle_beta   90.00
_cell.angle_gamma   90.00
#
_symmetry.space_group_name_H-M   'P 1'
#
loop_
_entity.id
_entity.type
_entity.pdbx_description
1 polymer ?
#
loop_
_entity_poly.entity_id
_entity_poly.type
_entity_poly.pdbx_seq_one_letter_code
_entity_poly.pdbx_strand_id
1 'polypeptide(L)'
;MPFEQKYSTAVREQSLARVLQRRESEPGNRAVIRETAVEFAVGEQSLRAWLRAHERAQNPEAVATPESNSGSGSSADETGPSTTLAGPPPARRPGSLDASTADRITELEAEVTRLRRDREALKSAMAVVLVD
;
A
#
# COMPACT_ATOMS: atom_id res chain seq x y z
N MET A 1 18.29 10.68 -23.25
CA MET A 1 16.92 10.83 -23.79
C MET A 1 15.94 10.62 -22.64
N PRO A 2 15.16 11.64 -22.22
CA PRO A 2 14.13 11.43 -21.22
C PRO A 2 13.01 10.57 -21.82
N PHE A 3 12.67 9.47 -21.16
CA PHE A 3 11.54 8.65 -21.57
C PHE A 3 10.25 9.46 -21.33
N GLU A 4 9.41 9.62 -22.34
CA GLU A 4 8.08 10.21 -22.17
C GLU A 4 7.33 9.41 -21.10
N GLN A 5 7.09 10.06 -19.97
CA GLN A 5 6.40 9.46 -18.85
C GLN A 5 4.92 9.37 -19.22
N LYS A 6 4.47 8.17 -19.63
CA LYS A 6 3.12 7.90 -20.14
C LYS A 6 1.97 8.38 -19.24
N TYR A 7 2.24 8.55 -17.95
CA TYR A 7 1.28 9.05 -16.97
C TYR A 7 1.95 10.11 -16.12
N SER A 8 1.24 11.21 -15.87
CA SER A 8 1.71 12.22 -14.92
C SER A 8 1.70 11.67 -13.49
N THR A 9 2.53 12.26 -12.63
CA THR A 9 2.54 11.95 -11.20
C THR A 9 1.17 12.21 -10.55
N ALA A 10 0.46 13.25 -10.99
CA ALA A 10 -0.89 13.55 -10.53
C ALA A 10 -1.90 12.42 -10.83
N VAL A 11 -1.88 11.83 -12.04
CA VAL A 11 -2.78 10.70 -12.39
C VAL A 11 -2.44 9.46 -11.57
N ARG A 12 -1.14 9.22 -11.32
CA ARG A 12 -0.69 8.14 -10.46
C ARG A 12 -1.19 8.29 -9.02
N GLU A 13 -1.07 9.48 -8.45
CA GLU A 13 -1.51 9.74 -7.07
C GLU A 13 -3.03 9.68 -6.94
N GLN A 14 -3.77 10.27 -7.89
CA GLN A 14 -5.24 10.24 -7.88
C GLN A 14 -5.79 8.82 -8.03
N SER A 15 -5.23 8.02 -8.95
CA SER A 15 -5.65 6.62 -9.13
C SER A 15 -5.35 5.76 -7.91
N LEU A 16 -4.21 5.96 -7.24
CA LEU A 16 -3.90 5.29 -5.98
C LEU A 16 -4.88 5.66 -4.86
N ALA A 17 -5.12 6.95 -4.65
CA ALA A 17 -6.04 7.44 -3.63
C ALA A 17 -7.46 6.88 -3.83
N ARG A 18 -7.91 6.80 -5.09
CA ARG A 18 -9.23 6.25 -5.43
C ARG A 18 -9.35 4.77 -5.11
N VAL A 19 -8.30 3.97 -5.37
CA VAL A 19 -8.29 2.54 -5.01
C VAL A 19 -8.35 2.36 -3.49
N LEU A 20 -7.57 3.13 -2.73
CA LEU A 20 -7.55 3.03 -1.26
C LEU A 20 -8.91 3.38 -0.66
N GLN A 21 -9.53 4.47 -1.10
CA GLN A 21 -10.88 4.86 -0.69
C GLN A 21 -11.93 3.77 -0.96
N ARG A 22 -11.89 3.16 -2.15
CA ARG A 22 -12.81 2.06 -2.49
C ARG A 22 -12.54 0.79 -1.67
N ARG A 23 -11.28 0.49 -1.34
CA ARG A 23 -10.92 -0.64 -0.45
C ARG A 23 -11.43 -0.45 0.98
N GLU A 24 -11.50 0.80 1.48
CA GLU A 24 -12.09 1.12 2.78
C GLU A 24 -13.61 0.93 2.79
N SER A 25 -14.28 1.32 1.71
CA SER A 25 -15.73 1.22 1.58
C SER A 25 -16.21 -0.21 1.28
N GLU A 26 -15.41 -0.97 0.53
CA GLU A 26 -15.72 -2.33 0.09
C GLU A 26 -14.53 -3.28 0.30
N PRO A 27 -14.25 -3.68 1.55
CA PRO A 27 -13.14 -4.57 1.84
C PRO A 27 -13.37 -5.94 1.17
N GLY A 28 -12.41 -6.37 0.35
CA GLY A 28 -12.44 -7.65 -0.36
C GLY A 28 -12.93 -7.58 -1.81
N ASN A 29 -13.45 -6.43 -2.28
CA ASN A 29 -13.77 -6.26 -3.69
C ASN A 29 -12.48 -6.20 -4.53
N ARG A 30 -12.21 -7.28 -5.27
CA ARG A 30 -11.03 -7.41 -6.13
C ARG A 30 -11.15 -6.63 -7.45
N ALA A 31 -12.37 -6.22 -7.83
CA ALA A 31 -12.64 -5.49 -9.07
C ALA A 31 -12.24 -4.01 -8.98
N VAL A 32 -12.10 -3.46 -7.77
CA VAL A 32 -11.74 -2.05 -7.50
C VAL A 32 -10.53 -1.59 -8.32
N ILE A 33 -9.49 -2.42 -8.44
CA ILE A 33 -8.28 -2.08 -9.20
C ILE A 33 -8.58 -1.98 -10.69
N ARG A 34 -9.36 -2.93 -11.23
CA ARG A 34 -9.73 -2.95 -12.65
C ARG A 34 -10.63 -1.75 -12.99
N GLU A 35 -11.63 -1.48 -12.16
CA GLU A 35 -12.55 -0.36 -12.37
C GLU A 35 -11.83 0.99 -12.31
N THR A 36 -10.94 1.17 -11.33
CA THR A 36 -10.16 2.40 -11.19
C THR A 36 -9.14 2.55 -12.33
N ALA A 37 -8.55 1.45 -12.80
CA ALA A 37 -7.66 1.47 -13.96
C ALA A 37 -8.39 1.97 -15.22
N VAL A 38 -9.64 1.52 -15.44
CA VAL A 38 -10.49 2.01 -16.53
C VAL A 38 -10.87 3.48 -16.34
N GLU A 39 -11.25 3.89 -15.12
CA GLU A 39 -11.64 5.26 -14.77
C GLU A 39 -10.53 6.29 -15.08
N PHE A 40 -9.27 5.94 -14.84
CA PHE A 40 -8.11 6.82 -15.08
C PHE A 40 -7.36 6.53 -16.39
N ALA A 41 -7.86 5.63 -17.24
CA ALA A 41 -7.20 5.16 -18.45
C ALA A 41 -5.73 4.70 -18.23
N VAL A 42 -5.46 4.08 -17.07
CA VAL A 42 -4.16 3.53 -16.70
C VAL A 42 -4.18 2.02 -16.89
N GLY A 43 -3.07 1.42 -17.33
CA GLY A 43 -2.94 -0.03 -17.34
C GLY A 43 -3.11 -0.67 -15.96
N GLU A 44 -3.94 -1.70 -15.85
CA GLU A 44 -4.23 -2.41 -14.58
C GLU A 44 -2.95 -2.92 -13.91
N GLN A 45 -2.00 -3.44 -14.70
CA GLN A 45 -0.70 -3.90 -14.21
C GLN A 45 0.16 -2.77 -13.64
N SER A 46 0.10 -1.57 -14.25
CA SER A 46 0.79 -0.38 -13.76
C SER A 46 0.21 0.07 -12.41
N LEU A 47 -1.12 0.09 -12.29
CA LEU A 47 -1.79 0.45 -11.05
C LEU A 47 -1.47 -0.53 -9.91
N ARG A 48 -1.44 -1.85 -10.19
CA ARG A 48 -0.97 -2.86 -9.23
C ARG A 48 0.49 -2.68 -8.81
N ALA A 49 1.37 -2.35 -9.75
CA ALA A 49 2.77 -2.07 -9.43
C ALA A 49 2.91 -0.83 -8.52
N TRP A 50 2.11 0.21 -8.78
CA TRP A 50 2.09 1.40 -7.95
C TRP A 50 1.54 1.15 -6.55
N LEU A 51 0.50 0.31 -6.40
CA LEU A 51 -0.02 -0.10 -5.09
C LEU A 51 1.03 -0.83 -4.27
N ARG A 52 1.73 -1.81 -4.86
CA ARG A 52 2.83 -2.53 -4.17
C ARG A 52 3.97 -1.59 -3.77
N ALA A 53 4.32 -0.65 -4.64
CA ALA A 53 5.33 0.36 -4.33
C ALA A 53 4.87 1.31 -3.22
N HIS A 54 3.59 1.68 -3.20
CA HIS A 54 3.00 2.52 -2.16
C HIS A 54 2.95 1.80 -0.81
N GLU A 55 2.49 0.54 -0.77
CA GLU A 55 2.48 -0.30 0.43
C GLU A 55 3.91 -0.47 1.00
N ARG A 56 4.92 -0.68 0.13
CA ARG A 56 6.34 -0.73 0.53
C ARG A 56 6.86 0.60 1.08
N ALA A 57 6.41 1.72 0.53
CA ALA A 57 6.79 3.05 1.02
C ALA A 57 6.13 3.38 2.37
N GLN A 58 4.91 2.88 2.62
CA GLN A 58 4.19 3.04 3.89
C GLN A 58 4.73 2.13 4.99
N ASN A 59 5.32 0.98 4.64
CA ASN A 59 5.95 0.05 5.59
C ASN A 59 7.45 -0.15 5.28
N PRO A 60 8.30 0.86 5.52
CA PRO A 60 9.73 0.77 5.25
C PRO A 60 10.47 -0.20 6.19
N GLU A 61 9.89 -0.54 7.35
CA GLU A 61 10.51 -1.39 8.37
C GLU A 61 10.43 -2.90 8.04
N ALA A 62 9.47 -3.32 7.23
CA ALA A 62 9.33 -4.70 6.77
C ALA A 62 10.36 -5.12 5.69
N VAL A 63 11.32 -4.27 5.34
CA VAL A 63 12.19 -4.43 4.15
C VAL A 63 13.66 -4.72 4.50
N ALA A 64 13.96 -5.23 5.69
CA ALA A 64 15.28 -5.80 5.99
C ALA A 64 15.49 -7.23 5.44
N THR A 65 14.83 -7.60 4.32
CA THR A 65 15.15 -8.79 3.52
C THR A 65 14.95 -8.50 2.03
N PRO A 66 16.03 -8.36 1.24
CA PRO A 66 15.93 -8.25 -0.21
C PRO A 66 15.98 -9.65 -0.83
N GLU A 67 14.83 -10.25 -1.14
CA GLU A 67 14.77 -11.41 -2.04
C GLU A 67 13.95 -11.10 -3.30
N SER A 68 14.71 -10.74 -4.33
CA SER A 68 14.68 -11.28 -5.69
C SER A 68 13.37 -11.42 -6.48
N ASN A 69 13.41 -10.68 -7.60
CA ASN A 69 13.19 -11.17 -8.96
C ASN A 69 11.85 -10.83 -9.63
N SER A 70 11.90 -9.77 -10.43
CA SER A 70 11.16 -9.68 -11.70
C SER A 70 11.52 -10.88 -12.58
N GLY A 71 10.55 -11.73 -12.88
CA GLY A 71 10.73 -12.84 -13.81
C GLY A 71 9.42 -13.20 -14.50
N SER A 72 9.24 -12.64 -15.70
CA SER A 72 8.23 -13.05 -16.67
C SER A 72 8.52 -14.48 -17.15
N GLY A 73 7.50 -15.34 -17.21
CA GLY A 73 7.58 -16.66 -17.83
C GLY A 73 6.21 -17.32 -17.94
N SER A 74 5.59 -17.23 -19.12
CA SER A 74 4.54 -18.15 -19.53
C SER A 74 5.19 -19.44 -20.05
N SER A 75 4.64 -20.59 -19.67
CA SER A 75 4.26 -21.71 -20.57
C SER A 75 3.75 -22.90 -19.75
N ALA A 76 2.77 -23.57 -20.33
CA ALA A 76 2.02 -24.73 -19.82
C ALA A 76 2.87 -25.99 -19.62
N ASP A 77 2.46 -26.87 -18.70
CA ASP A 77 2.01 -28.23 -19.02
C ASP A 77 1.40 -28.90 -17.77
N GLU A 78 0.24 -29.54 -17.93
CA GLU A 78 -0.41 -30.39 -16.92
C GLU A 78 0.39 -31.70 -16.71
N THR A 79 0.35 -32.32 -15.53
CA THR A 79 0.00 -33.75 -15.33
C THR A 79 0.03 -34.13 -13.83
N GLY A 80 -1.15 -34.35 -13.26
CA GLY A 80 -1.49 -35.53 -12.44
C GLY A 80 -1.03 -35.67 -10.97
N PRO A 81 -1.75 -36.47 -10.14
CA PRO A 81 -1.98 -36.19 -8.73
C PRO A 81 -1.20 -37.09 -7.76
N SER A 82 -0.94 -36.59 -6.55
CA SER A 82 -0.62 -37.43 -5.39
C SER A 82 -1.36 -36.96 -4.16
N THR A 83 -2.41 -37.72 -3.84
CA THR A 83 -3.04 -37.75 -2.52
C THR A 83 -2.05 -38.34 -1.51
N THR A 84 -1.69 -37.56 -0.48
CA THR A 84 -1.25 -38.10 0.81
C THR A 84 -1.98 -37.37 1.92
N LEU A 85 -2.41 -38.16 2.88
CA LEU A 85 -3.37 -37.90 3.95
C LEU A 85 -2.93 -36.84 4.97
N ALA A 86 -3.92 -36.04 5.36
CA ALA A 86 -4.25 -35.62 6.73
C ALA A 86 -3.10 -35.41 7.74
N GLY A 87 -2.76 -34.14 7.94
CA GLY A 87 -2.49 -33.56 9.27
C GLY A 87 -3.30 -32.27 9.42
N PRO A 88 -3.89 -31.95 10.58
CA PRO A 88 -4.60 -30.68 10.75
C PRO A 88 -3.63 -29.53 10.47
N PRO A 89 -4.04 -28.51 9.68
CA PRO A 89 -3.20 -27.35 9.44
C PRO A 89 -2.89 -26.69 10.79
N PRO A 90 -1.69 -26.13 11.01
CA PRO A 90 -1.49 -25.24 12.14
C PRO A 90 -2.52 -24.14 11.99
N ALA A 91 -3.46 -24.05 12.94
CA ALA A 91 -4.39 -22.95 13.02
C ALA A 91 -3.57 -21.66 13.05
N ARG A 92 -3.49 -20.96 11.91
CA ARG A 92 -2.97 -19.60 11.84
C ARG A 92 -3.80 -18.79 12.81
N ARG A 93 -3.24 -18.46 13.97
CA ARG A 93 -3.90 -17.64 14.99
C ARG A 93 -4.22 -16.27 14.36
N PRO A 94 -5.50 -15.91 14.14
CA PRO A 94 -5.91 -14.68 13.49
C PRO A 94 -5.92 -13.50 14.48
N GLY A 95 -4.87 -13.33 15.28
CA GLY A 95 -4.84 -12.28 16.31
C GLY A 95 -3.47 -11.63 16.54
N SER A 96 -2.38 -12.21 16.02
CA SER A 96 -1.05 -11.61 16.17
C SER A 96 -0.81 -10.43 15.23
N LEU A 97 -1.42 -10.45 14.05
CA LEU A 97 -1.34 -9.35 13.07
C LEU A 97 -2.27 -8.22 13.49
N ASP A 98 -3.46 -8.53 13.98
CA ASP A 98 -4.44 -7.54 14.45
C ASP A 98 -3.94 -6.78 15.69
N ALA A 99 -3.30 -7.49 16.64
CA ALA A 99 -2.68 -6.84 17.80
C ALA A 99 -1.52 -5.91 17.39
N SER A 100 -0.61 -6.38 16.53
CA SER A 100 0.51 -5.56 16.03
C SER A 100 0.03 -4.36 15.20
N THR A 101 -1.08 -4.52 14.47
CA THR A 101 -1.71 -3.41 13.73
C THR A 101 -2.34 -2.41 14.70
N ALA A 102 -3.01 -2.87 15.75
CA ALA A 102 -3.59 -2.00 16.77
C ALA A 102 -2.51 -1.20 17.51
N ASP A 103 -1.40 -1.84 17.91
CA ASP A 103 -0.27 -1.16 18.54
C ASP A 103 0.30 -0.07 17.60
N ARG A 104 0.49 -0.40 16.32
CA ARG A 104 0.98 0.55 15.33
C ARG A 104 0.02 1.73 15.11
N ILE A 105 -1.29 1.50 15.15
CA ILE A 105 -2.29 2.58 15.06
C ILE A 105 -2.15 3.52 16.25
N THR A 106 -2.05 3.00 17.48
CA THR A 106 -1.91 3.85 18.68
C THR A 106 -0.64 4.69 18.67
N GLU A 107 0.46 4.13 18.17
CA GLU A 107 1.73 4.83 18.00
C GLU A 107 1.59 5.98 16.98
N LEU A 108 0.99 5.69 15.81
CA LEU A 108 0.78 6.69 14.76
C LEU A 108 -0.16 7.82 15.20
N GLU A 109 -1.20 7.50 15.98
CA GLU A 109 -2.10 8.52 16.54
C GLU A 109 -1.39 9.45 17.54
N ALA A 110 -0.49 8.91 18.36
CA ALA A 110 0.36 9.69 19.26
C ALA A 110 1.31 10.60 18.47
N GLU A 111 1.94 10.07 17.42
CA GLU A 111 2.85 10.83 16.56
C GLU A 111 2.12 11.95 15.80
N VAL A 112 0.94 11.68 15.24
CA VAL A 112 0.11 12.72 14.58
C VAL A 112 -0.26 13.83 15.56
N THR A 113 -0.61 13.47 16.79
CA THR A 113 -0.96 14.46 17.83
C THR A 113 0.26 15.32 18.18
N ARG A 114 1.45 14.72 18.29
CA ARG A 114 2.70 15.45 18.50
C ARG A 114 3.02 16.40 17.34
N LEU A 115 3.00 15.92 16.11
CA LEU A 115 3.29 16.71 14.92
C LEU A 115 2.33 17.90 14.76
N ARG A 116 1.05 17.73 15.13
CA ARG A 116 0.08 18.83 15.13
C ARG A 116 0.44 19.93 16.13
N ARG A 117 0.84 19.56 17.34
CA ARG A 117 1.31 20.52 18.36
C ARG A 117 2.57 21.24 17.91
N ASP A 118 3.55 20.50 17.39
CA ASP A 118 4.81 21.09 16.91
C ASP A 118 4.57 22.05 15.74
N ARG A 119 3.67 21.70 14.81
CA ARG A 119 3.26 22.59 13.71
C ARG A 119 2.56 23.84 14.21
N GLU A 120 1.70 23.73 15.22
CA GLU A 120 1.02 24.89 15.81
C GLU A 120 2.00 25.83 16.51
N ALA A 121 2.95 25.28 17.26
CA ALA A 121 4.04 26.04 17.86
C ALA A 121 4.87 26.78 16.79
N LEU A 122 5.22 26.09 15.71
CA LEU A 122 5.98 26.69 14.60
C LEU A 122 5.19 27.80 13.88
N LYS A 123 3.88 27.60 13.67
CA LYS A 123 3.00 28.65 13.14
C LYS A 123 2.94 29.86 14.06
N SER A 124 2.82 29.66 15.37
CA SER A 124 2.80 30.75 16.35
C SER A 124 4.12 31.52 16.36
N ALA A 125 5.25 30.82 16.34
CA ALA A 125 6.57 31.45 16.26
C ALA A 125 6.74 32.25 14.97
N MET A 126 6.31 31.69 13.84
CA MET A 126 6.36 32.37 12.54
C MET A 126 5.42 33.59 12.50
N ALA A 127 4.26 33.53 13.15
CA ALA A 127 3.36 34.68 13.26
C ALA A 127 3.98 35.83 14.07
N VAL A 128 4.73 35.53 15.13
CA VAL A 128 5.47 36.55 15.89
C VAL A 128 6.55 37.19 15.02
N VAL A 129 7.34 36.40 14.29
CA VAL A 129 8.43 36.91 13.44
C VAL A 129 7.94 37.75 12.25
N LEU A 130 6.73 37.47 11.74
CA LEU A 130 6.15 38.21 10.59
C LEU A 130 5.41 39.49 10.98
N VAL A 131 5.18 39.73 12.27
CA VAL A 131 4.46 40.91 12.78
C VAL A 131 5.42 42.00 13.29
N ASP A 132 6.71 41.69 13.47
CA ASP A 132 7.82 42.65 13.63
C ASP A 132 8.37 43.10 12.25
#